data_AF-A0A9E2P8H9-F1
#
_entry.id   AF-A0A9E2P8H9-F1
#
_cell.length_a   1.000
_cell.length_b   1.000
_cell.length_c   1.000
_cell.angle_alpha   90.00
_cell.angle_beta   90.00
_cell.angle_gamma   90.00
#
_symmetry.space_group_name_H-M   'P 1'
#
loop_
_entity.id
_entity.type
_entity.pdbx_description
1 polymer ?
#
loop_
_entity_poly.entity_id
_entity_poly.type
_entity_poly.pdbx_seq_one_letter_code
_entity_poly.pdbx_strand_id
1 'polypeptide(L)'
;LRITDLHQGIVWGAQTEETRQDERLINRFDYDGDYGTVLNRFLMQAAVGYPLTVHGTGGQTRAFIHIQDTVRCVELALANPPKVGDRVKILNQMTESRRVRDLAAMIAAMTGAEIHNVPNPRLEADENELVVANDQFRELGLKPITLAEGLMQDVTEIARRYADRADLSKVPCVSTWNGKRAEAVKAQPTVAAAPAAPVRARSA
;
A
#
# COMPACT_ATOMS: atom_id res chain seq x y z
N LEU A 1 -7.07 8.63 32.37
CA LEU A 1 -6.10 8.51 31.25
C LEU A 1 -6.66 9.25 30.05
N ARG A 2 -5.82 9.89 29.23
CA ARG A 2 -6.21 10.46 27.93
C ARG A 2 -5.86 9.44 26.87
N ILE A 3 -6.81 9.04 26.04
CA ILE A 3 -6.60 7.96 25.06
C ILE A 3 -7.18 8.39 23.71
N THR A 4 -6.35 8.29 22.68
CA THR A 4 -6.75 8.45 21.28
C THR A 4 -6.40 7.16 20.55
N ASP A 5 -7.38 6.56 19.89
CA ASP A 5 -7.25 5.34 19.10
C ASP A 5 -7.30 5.70 17.61
N LEU A 6 -6.25 5.33 16.87
CA LEU A 6 -6.08 5.69 15.47
C LEU A 6 -6.37 4.46 14.60
N HIS A 7 -7.52 4.47 13.93
CA HIS A 7 -7.93 3.39 13.03
C HIS A 7 -7.31 3.62 11.66
N GLN A 8 -6.09 3.11 11.49
CA GLN A 8 -5.27 3.40 10.32
C GLN A 8 -5.62 2.53 9.11
N GLY A 9 -5.63 3.16 7.94
CA GLY A 9 -5.65 2.48 6.65
C GLY A 9 -4.31 1.80 6.31
N ILE A 10 -4.24 1.22 5.12
CA ILE A 10 -3.01 0.66 4.56
C ILE A 10 -2.05 1.81 4.23
N VAL A 11 -0.89 1.82 4.87
CA VAL A 11 0.17 2.79 4.58
C VAL A 11 0.84 2.47 3.26
N TRP A 12 1.10 3.52 2.49
CA TRP A 12 1.93 3.47 1.30
C TRP A 12 2.93 4.62 1.26
N GLY A 13 3.93 4.48 0.40
CA GLY A 13 5.07 5.39 0.33
C GLY A 13 6.24 4.92 1.21
N ALA A 14 7.44 5.30 0.81
CA ALA A 14 8.68 4.87 1.46
C ALA A 14 9.30 5.97 2.33
N GLN A 15 8.97 7.24 2.07
CA GLN A 15 9.70 8.37 2.61
C GLN A 15 8.78 9.46 3.16
N THR A 16 9.27 10.16 4.18
CA THR A 16 8.77 11.47 4.61
C THR A 16 9.75 12.58 4.24
N GLU A 17 9.37 13.83 4.44
CA GLU A 17 10.26 14.99 4.28
C GLU A 17 11.56 14.82 5.07
N GLU A 18 11.49 14.25 6.28
CA GLU A 18 12.64 14.00 7.14
C GLU A 18 13.51 12.85 6.63
N THR A 19 12.91 11.72 6.22
CA THR A 19 13.71 10.57 5.77
C THR A 19 14.36 10.81 4.41
N ARG A 20 13.85 11.76 3.60
CA ARG A 20 14.47 12.20 2.34
C ARG A 20 15.74 13.05 2.54
N GLN A 21 16.00 13.57 3.74
CA GLN A 21 17.11 14.49 3.97
C GLN A 21 18.48 13.82 3.81
N ASP A 22 18.59 12.52 4.06
CA ASP A 22 19.85 11.77 3.98
C ASP A 22 19.57 10.28 3.77
N GLU A 23 20.40 9.60 2.98
CA GLU A 23 20.25 8.16 2.69
C GLU A 23 20.28 7.28 3.95
N ARG A 24 20.96 7.73 5.01
CA ARG A 24 21.03 7.00 6.29
C ARG A 24 19.72 7.05 7.07
N LEU A 25 18.81 7.94 6.71
CA LEU A 25 17.49 8.10 7.34
C LEU A 25 16.40 7.33 6.61
N ILE A 26 16.73 6.67 5.50
CA ILE A 26 15.78 5.93 4.67
C ILE A 26 15.05 4.89 5.52
N ASN A 27 13.73 4.93 5.43
CA ASN A 27 12.87 3.97 6.09
C ASN A 27 12.87 2.61 5.35
N ARG A 28 12.38 1.57 6.02
CA ARG A 28 12.15 0.26 5.40
C ARG A 28 11.05 0.34 4.33
N PHE A 29 11.17 -0.48 3.30
CA PHE A 29 10.15 -0.67 2.27
C PHE A 29 9.95 -2.17 2.02
N ASP A 30 8.82 -2.69 2.51
CA ASP A 30 8.50 -4.11 2.45
C ASP A 30 7.65 -4.44 1.21
N TYR A 31 8.10 -5.42 0.44
CA TYR A 31 7.45 -5.89 -0.80
C TYR A 31 7.22 -7.41 -0.83
N ASP A 32 7.65 -8.13 0.21
CA ASP A 32 7.50 -9.57 0.30
C ASP A 32 6.03 -9.98 0.54
N GLY A 33 5.76 -11.28 0.46
CA GLY A 33 4.45 -11.88 0.62
C GLY A 33 3.83 -11.76 2.01
N ASP A 34 4.63 -11.49 3.05
CA ASP A 34 4.21 -11.58 4.44
C ASP A 34 4.05 -10.18 5.07
N TYR A 35 5.03 -9.29 4.90
CA TYR A 35 5.00 -7.92 5.45
C TYR A 35 4.61 -6.86 4.42
N GLY A 36 4.83 -7.13 3.14
CA GLY A 36 4.48 -6.18 2.08
C GLY A 36 2.98 -5.90 2.02
N THR A 37 2.62 -4.62 2.00
CA THR A 37 1.23 -4.20 1.78
C THR A 37 0.90 -4.11 0.29
N VAL A 38 -0.39 -4.13 -0.06
CA VAL A 38 -0.83 -4.24 -1.46
C VAL A 38 -0.20 -3.20 -2.38
N LEU A 39 -0.11 -1.93 -1.94
CA LEU A 39 0.43 -0.89 -2.80
C LEU A 39 1.94 -1.02 -2.95
N ASN A 40 2.69 -1.12 -1.85
CA ASN A 40 4.14 -1.24 -1.88
C ASN A 40 4.59 -2.46 -2.71
N ARG A 41 3.86 -3.56 -2.61
CA ARG A 41 4.06 -4.76 -3.44
C ARG A 41 3.85 -4.46 -4.92
N PHE A 42 2.74 -3.82 -5.29
CA PHE A 42 2.49 -3.46 -6.69
C PHE A 42 3.54 -2.49 -7.25
N LEU A 43 4.02 -1.53 -6.45
CA LEU A 43 5.08 -0.62 -6.89
C LEU A 43 6.38 -1.37 -7.16
N MET A 44 6.79 -2.27 -6.26
CA MET A 44 7.99 -3.08 -6.48
C MET A 44 7.80 -4.02 -7.68
N GLN A 45 6.66 -4.69 -7.78
CA GLN A 45 6.35 -5.61 -8.88
C GLN A 45 6.45 -4.88 -10.24
N ALA A 46 5.80 -3.73 -10.37
CA ALA A 46 5.91 -2.90 -11.57
C ALA A 46 7.36 -2.45 -11.85
N ALA A 47 8.09 -2.03 -10.82
CA ALA A 47 9.47 -1.57 -10.92
C ALA A 47 10.44 -2.65 -11.46
N VAL A 48 10.21 -3.92 -11.12
CA VAL A 48 11.08 -5.04 -11.49
C VAL A 48 10.53 -5.89 -12.65
N GLY A 49 9.44 -5.46 -13.29
CA GLY A 49 8.80 -6.20 -14.39
C GLY A 49 8.07 -7.47 -13.96
N TYR A 50 7.77 -7.62 -12.67
CA TYR A 50 6.96 -8.71 -12.14
C TYR A 50 5.46 -8.36 -12.30
N PRO A 51 4.59 -9.27 -12.76
CA PRO A 51 3.16 -8.98 -12.90
C PRO A 51 2.48 -8.60 -11.56
N LEU A 52 1.59 -7.61 -11.59
CA LEU A 52 0.83 -7.18 -10.41
C LEU A 52 -0.04 -8.33 -9.90
N THR A 53 0.25 -8.85 -8.70
CA THR A 53 -0.44 -10.03 -8.16
C THR A 53 -1.75 -9.65 -7.47
N VAL A 54 -2.86 -9.67 -8.20
CA VAL A 54 -4.19 -9.38 -7.65
C VAL A 54 -4.79 -10.64 -7.04
N HIS A 55 -5.02 -10.65 -5.74
CA HIS A 55 -5.57 -11.82 -5.03
C HIS A 55 -7.09 -11.95 -5.25
N GLY A 56 -7.53 -13.09 -5.79
CA GLY A 56 -8.93 -13.34 -6.14
C GLY A 56 -9.40 -12.39 -7.24
N THR A 57 -10.59 -11.81 -7.07
CA THR A 57 -11.17 -10.86 -8.04
C THR A 57 -10.54 -9.46 -7.96
N GLY A 58 -9.81 -9.14 -6.88
CA GLY A 58 -9.37 -7.78 -6.57
C GLY A 58 -10.50 -6.84 -6.15
N GLY A 59 -11.68 -7.37 -5.85
CA GLY A 59 -12.87 -6.63 -5.44
C GLY A 59 -12.82 -6.05 -4.04
N GLN A 60 -11.75 -6.34 -3.30
CA GLN A 60 -11.63 -5.92 -1.93
C GLN A 60 -11.39 -4.40 -1.88
N THR A 61 -12.28 -3.66 -1.22
CA THR A 61 -12.11 -2.21 -1.00
C THR A 61 -11.34 -1.98 0.28
N ARG A 62 -10.24 -1.21 0.21
CA ARG A 62 -9.38 -0.88 1.36
C ARG A 62 -9.18 0.63 1.45
N ALA A 63 -9.00 1.09 2.69
CA ALA A 63 -8.60 2.46 3.00
C ALA A 63 -7.07 2.58 2.93
N PHE A 64 -6.57 3.68 2.36
CA PHE A 64 -5.15 3.95 2.15
C PHE A 64 -4.75 5.28 2.79
N ILE A 65 -3.47 5.42 3.13
CA ILE A 65 -2.87 6.66 3.63
C ILE A 65 -1.39 6.72 3.24
N HIS A 66 -0.93 7.89 2.80
CA HIS A 66 0.49 8.11 2.54
C HIS A 66 1.28 8.19 3.86
N ILE A 67 2.51 7.68 3.89
CA ILE A 67 3.33 7.66 5.12
C ILE A 67 3.56 9.06 5.73
N GLN A 68 3.66 10.10 4.90
CA GLN A 68 3.72 11.49 5.35
C GLN A 68 2.44 11.90 6.11
N ASP A 69 1.27 11.48 5.63
CA ASP A 69 0.01 11.77 6.31
C ASP A 69 -0.15 10.94 7.58
N THR A 70 0.42 9.72 7.62
CA THR A 70 0.48 8.93 8.85
C THR A 70 1.16 9.72 9.96
N VAL A 71 2.38 10.24 9.72
CA VAL A 71 3.10 11.01 10.75
C VAL A 71 2.38 12.32 11.09
N ARG A 72 1.79 13.00 10.10
CA ARG A 72 0.99 14.23 10.33
C ARG A 72 -0.24 13.98 11.19
N CYS A 73 -0.95 12.87 10.97
CA CYS A 73 -2.10 12.49 11.80
C CYS A 73 -1.70 12.20 13.25
N VAL A 74 -0.54 11.56 13.47
CA VAL A 74 -0.01 11.33 14.83
C VAL A 74 0.30 12.67 15.51
N GLU A 75 0.97 13.58 14.82
CA GLU A 75 1.25 14.94 15.31
C GLU A 75 -0.05 15.68 15.67
N LEU A 76 -1.05 15.66 14.77
CA LEU A 76 -2.36 16.30 14.99
C LEU A 76 -3.09 15.71 16.20
N ALA A 77 -3.04 14.39 16.39
CA ALA A 77 -3.65 13.72 17.54
C ALA A 77 -2.97 14.13 18.85
N LEU A 78 -1.63 14.24 18.85
CA LEU A 78 -0.85 14.68 20.01
C LEU A 78 -1.09 16.16 20.35
N ALA A 79 -1.20 17.02 19.34
CA ALA A 79 -1.48 18.44 19.50
C ALA A 79 -2.93 18.71 19.98
N ASN A 80 -3.85 17.77 19.73
CA ASN A 80 -5.28 17.90 20.06
C ASN A 80 -5.79 16.74 20.93
N PRO A 81 -5.20 16.54 22.14
CA PRO A 81 -5.53 15.42 22.98
C PRO A 81 -6.94 15.59 23.58
N PRO A 82 -7.65 14.48 23.88
CA PRO A 82 -8.92 14.54 24.61
C PRO A 82 -8.70 15.08 26.03
N LYS A 83 -9.77 15.59 26.66
CA LYS A 83 -9.73 16.07 28.04
C LYS A 83 -9.60 14.90 29.01
N VAL A 84 -9.13 15.19 30.21
CA VAL A 84 -9.07 14.18 31.28
C VAL A 84 -10.49 13.75 31.64
N GLY A 85 -10.75 12.45 31.59
CA GLY A 85 -12.06 11.86 31.88
C GLY A 85 -12.94 11.63 30.64
N ASP A 86 -12.53 12.14 29.47
CA ASP A 86 -13.21 11.83 28.22
C ASP A 86 -13.16 10.34 27.90
N ARG A 87 -14.16 9.87 27.14
CA ARG A 87 -14.11 8.55 26.49
C ARG A 87 -12.94 8.52 25.50
N VAL A 88 -12.52 7.30 25.15
CA VAL A 88 -11.52 7.09 24.10
C VAL A 88 -11.95 7.84 22.83
N LYS A 89 -11.07 8.71 22.33
CA LYS A 89 -11.29 9.44 21.08
C LYS A 89 -10.84 8.55 19.93
N ILE A 90 -11.76 8.12 19.08
CA ILE A 90 -11.46 7.29 17.91
C ILE A 90 -11.34 8.20 16.69
N LEU A 91 -10.27 8.04 15.91
CA LEU A 91 -10.03 8.79 14.67
C LEU A 91 -9.66 7.83 13.54
N ASN A 92 -10.34 7.94 12.39
CA ASN A 92 -10.00 7.16 11.21
C ASN A 92 -8.82 7.80 10.47
N GLN A 93 -7.66 7.15 10.54
CA GLN A 93 -6.42 7.62 9.95
C GLN A 93 -6.26 7.04 8.53
N MET A 94 -7.00 7.64 7.59
CA MET A 94 -6.96 7.29 6.18
C MET A 94 -7.24 8.52 5.30
N THR A 95 -6.90 8.45 4.01
CA THR A 95 -7.10 9.55 3.06
C THR A 95 -8.02 9.19 1.89
N GLU A 96 -8.01 7.94 1.43
CA GLU A 96 -8.93 7.48 0.39
C GLU A 96 -9.19 5.97 0.44
N SER A 97 -10.30 5.54 -0.16
CA SER A 97 -10.64 4.13 -0.32
C SER A 97 -10.61 3.73 -1.79
N ARG A 98 -10.03 2.56 -2.10
CA ARG A 98 -9.98 2.00 -3.45
C ARG A 98 -10.15 0.49 -3.43
N ARG A 99 -10.69 -0.07 -4.53
CA ARG A 99 -10.62 -1.51 -4.78
C ARG A 99 -9.22 -1.90 -5.24
N VAL A 100 -8.78 -3.09 -4.85
CA VAL A 100 -7.45 -3.61 -5.23
C VAL A 100 -7.29 -3.68 -6.76
N ARG A 101 -8.32 -4.11 -7.50
CA ARG A 101 -8.27 -4.17 -8.97
C ARG A 101 -8.16 -2.79 -9.63
N ASP A 102 -8.82 -1.78 -9.07
CA ASP A 102 -8.79 -0.42 -9.61
C ASP A 102 -7.41 0.20 -9.38
N LEU A 103 -6.80 -0.10 -8.23
CA LEU A 103 -5.44 0.27 -7.91
C LEU A 103 -4.42 -0.43 -8.84
N ALA A 104 -4.58 -1.72 -9.09
CA ALA A 104 -3.73 -2.45 -10.03
C ALA A 104 -3.84 -1.87 -11.45
N ALA A 105 -5.05 -1.56 -11.91
CA ALA A 105 -5.30 -0.93 -13.21
C ALA A 105 -4.62 0.45 -13.31
N MET A 106 -4.69 1.27 -12.25
CA MET A 106 -4.01 2.57 -12.20
C MET A 106 -2.49 2.42 -12.37
N ILE A 107 -1.86 1.50 -11.63
CA ILE A 107 -0.41 1.26 -11.70
C ILE A 107 -0.01 0.67 -13.05
N ALA A 108 -0.76 -0.30 -13.57
CA ALA A 108 -0.54 -0.88 -14.88
C ALA A 108 -0.61 0.19 -15.99
N ALA A 109 -1.57 1.11 -15.92
CA ALA A 109 -1.67 2.21 -16.89
C ALA A 109 -0.47 3.17 -16.84
N MET A 110 0.12 3.39 -15.66
CA MET A 110 1.30 4.26 -15.49
C MET A 110 2.61 3.57 -15.89
N THR A 111 2.73 2.27 -15.65
CA THR A 111 4.01 1.53 -15.72
C THR A 111 4.11 0.57 -16.90
N GLY A 112 2.97 0.16 -17.47
CA GLY A 112 2.89 -0.91 -18.46
C GLY A 112 2.96 -2.33 -17.86
N ALA A 113 2.92 -2.46 -16.53
CA ALA A 113 2.94 -3.77 -15.87
C ALA A 113 1.69 -4.61 -16.21
N GLU A 114 1.88 -5.91 -16.39
CA GLU A 114 0.76 -6.85 -16.52
C GLU A 114 0.06 -7.07 -15.18
N ILE A 115 -1.24 -7.40 -15.21
CA ILE A 115 -2.02 -7.75 -14.02
C ILE A 115 -2.36 -9.22 -14.08
N HIS A 116 -1.99 -9.97 -13.04
CA HIS A 116 -2.28 -11.40 -12.93
C HIS A 116 -3.16 -11.65 -11.71
N ASN A 117 -4.33 -12.24 -11.93
CA ASN A 117 -5.19 -12.71 -10.85
C ASN A 117 -4.62 -14.03 -10.30
N VAL A 118 -4.35 -14.06 -9.00
CA VAL A 118 -3.81 -15.22 -8.29
C VAL A 118 -4.78 -15.70 -7.20
N PRO A 119 -4.77 -16.99 -6.79
CA PRO A 119 -5.60 -17.48 -5.71
C PRO A 119 -5.39 -16.67 -4.44
N ASN A 120 -6.47 -16.26 -3.79
CA ASN A 120 -6.37 -15.50 -2.56
C ASN A 120 -5.89 -16.41 -1.40
N PRO A 121 -4.73 -16.16 -0.77
CA PRO A 121 -4.26 -16.95 0.36
C PRO A 121 -5.07 -16.69 1.65
N ARG A 122 -5.89 -15.65 1.68
CA ARG A 122 -6.63 -15.17 2.86
C ARG A 122 -8.08 -15.65 2.89
N LEU A 123 -8.68 -15.67 4.07
CA LEU A 123 -10.12 -15.83 4.23
C LEU A 123 -10.76 -14.47 4.47
N GLU A 124 -11.15 -13.82 3.38
CA GLU A 124 -11.83 -12.53 3.37
C GLU A 124 -12.91 -12.52 2.27
N ALA A 125 -13.79 -11.52 2.28
CA ALA A 125 -14.75 -11.33 1.20
C ALA A 125 -14.03 -11.02 -0.12
N ASP A 126 -14.44 -11.66 -1.21
CA ASP A 126 -13.84 -11.42 -2.53
C ASP A 126 -14.21 -10.03 -3.08
N GLU A 127 -15.41 -9.53 -2.74
CA GLU A 127 -15.88 -8.17 -3.02
C GLU A 127 -16.46 -7.57 -1.74
N ASN A 128 -16.18 -6.29 -1.48
CA ASN A 128 -16.82 -5.55 -0.39
C ASN A 128 -16.92 -4.06 -0.72
N GLU A 129 -17.88 -3.39 -0.10
CA GLU A 129 -17.93 -1.93 -0.05
C GLU A 129 -17.29 -1.45 1.27
N LEU A 130 -16.60 -0.33 1.20
CA LEU A 130 -15.99 0.30 2.38
C LEU A 130 -16.02 1.81 2.19
N VAL A 131 -16.84 2.47 2.99
CA VAL A 131 -16.88 3.93 3.10
C VAL A 131 -16.35 4.29 4.48
N VAL A 132 -15.26 5.04 4.51
CA VAL A 132 -14.64 5.54 5.75
C VAL A 132 -14.54 7.04 5.63
N ALA A 133 -15.00 7.74 6.67
CA ALA A 133 -14.88 9.19 6.77
C ALA A 133 -13.63 9.55 7.58
N ASN A 134 -12.86 10.53 7.10
CA ASN A 134 -11.67 11.08 7.78
C ASN A 134 -11.86 12.55 8.19
N ASP A 135 -13.12 13.02 8.23
CA ASP A 135 -13.46 14.43 8.42
C ASP A 135 -12.84 15.02 9.69
N GLN A 136 -12.75 14.23 10.77
CA GLN A 136 -12.14 14.67 12.02
C GLN A 136 -10.67 15.07 11.86
N PHE A 137 -9.89 14.41 11.01
CA PHE A 137 -8.51 14.84 10.74
C PHE A 137 -8.46 16.05 9.81
N ARG A 138 -9.39 16.15 8.85
CA ARG A 138 -9.49 17.31 7.96
C ARG A 138 -9.86 18.58 8.73
N GLU A 139 -10.77 18.47 9.70
CA GLU A 139 -11.13 19.54 10.64
C GLU A 139 -9.94 19.98 11.51
N LEU A 140 -9.05 19.04 11.87
CA LEU A 140 -7.80 19.34 12.55
C LEU A 140 -6.70 19.91 11.63
N GLY A 141 -6.98 20.08 10.34
CA GLY A 141 -6.08 20.71 9.38
C GLY A 141 -5.22 19.73 8.56
N LEU A 142 -5.53 18.43 8.55
CA LEU A 142 -4.91 17.49 7.60
C LEU A 142 -5.25 17.91 6.16
N LYS A 143 -4.23 17.97 5.31
CA LYS A 143 -4.34 18.15 3.86
C LYS A 143 -3.88 16.85 3.20
N PRO A 144 -4.81 15.94 2.84
CA PRO A 144 -4.47 14.60 2.37
C PRO A 144 -3.62 14.61 1.10
N ILE A 145 -2.61 13.73 1.06
CA ILE A 145 -1.91 13.31 -0.14
C ILE A 145 -2.69 12.14 -0.75
N THR A 146 -3.11 12.31 -2.01
CA THR A 146 -3.85 11.28 -2.73
C THR A 146 -2.92 10.37 -3.54
N LEU A 147 -3.39 9.17 -3.84
CA LEU A 147 -2.75 8.20 -4.71
C LEU A 147 -2.45 8.83 -6.08
N ALA A 148 -3.36 9.61 -6.64
CA ALA A 148 -3.14 10.24 -7.94
C ALA A 148 -1.95 11.22 -7.93
N GLU A 149 -1.68 11.88 -6.79
CA GLU A 149 -0.61 12.87 -6.65
C GLU A 149 0.74 12.24 -6.30
N GLY A 150 0.78 11.30 -5.35
CA GLY A 150 2.04 10.76 -4.82
C GLY A 150 2.56 9.50 -5.52
N LEU A 151 1.67 8.71 -6.13
CA LEU A 151 2.01 7.36 -6.60
C LEU A 151 3.12 7.33 -7.65
N MET A 152 3.09 8.27 -8.61
CA MET A 152 4.09 8.30 -9.69
C MET A 152 5.49 8.61 -9.16
N GLN A 153 5.59 9.47 -8.15
CA GLN A 153 6.87 9.80 -7.52
C GLN A 153 7.46 8.56 -6.85
N ASP A 154 6.66 7.85 -6.06
CA ASP A 154 7.11 6.64 -5.34
C ASP A 154 7.53 5.51 -6.28
N VAL A 155 6.75 5.24 -7.34
CA VAL A 155 7.11 4.27 -8.38
C VAL A 155 8.48 4.60 -8.96
N THR A 156 8.68 5.87 -9.33
CA THR A 156 9.91 6.32 -10.00
C THR A 156 11.10 6.20 -9.06
N GLU A 157 10.93 6.57 -7.79
CA GLU A 157 11.98 6.50 -6.77
C GLU A 157 12.43 5.05 -6.53
N ILE A 158 11.47 4.14 -6.32
CA ILE A 158 11.76 2.73 -6.09
C ILE A 158 12.39 2.08 -7.33
N ALA A 159 11.80 2.28 -8.51
CA ALA A 159 12.26 1.65 -9.76
C ALA A 159 13.68 2.09 -10.17
N ARG A 160 14.01 3.37 -9.98
CA ARG A 160 15.34 3.87 -10.37
C ARG A 160 16.44 3.45 -9.42
N ARG A 161 16.12 3.26 -8.14
CA ARG A 161 17.14 3.26 -7.09
C ARG A 161 17.37 1.91 -6.41
N TYR A 162 16.36 1.05 -6.36
CA TYR A 162 16.42 -0.16 -5.54
C TYR A 162 15.90 -1.43 -6.23
N ALA A 163 15.50 -1.35 -7.50
CA ALA A 163 14.97 -2.49 -8.26
C ALA A 163 15.98 -3.66 -8.34
N ASP A 164 17.27 -3.36 -8.40
CA ASP A 164 18.38 -4.33 -8.44
C ASP A 164 18.54 -5.13 -7.13
N ARG A 165 17.99 -4.62 -6.02
CA ARG A 165 18.05 -5.25 -4.69
C ARG A 165 16.87 -6.19 -4.42
N ALA A 166 15.92 -6.29 -5.35
CA ALA A 166 14.71 -7.08 -5.15
C ALA A 166 15.00 -8.59 -5.27
N ASP A 167 14.63 -9.35 -4.23
CA ASP A 167 14.57 -10.80 -4.26
C ASP A 167 13.17 -11.24 -4.71
N LEU A 168 13.06 -11.58 -6.00
CA LEU A 168 11.79 -11.98 -6.61
C LEU A 168 11.20 -13.26 -6.01
N SER A 169 12.00 -14.09 -5.34
CA SER A 169 11.51 -15.29 -4.65
C SER A 169 10.60 -14.96 -3.46
N LYS A 170 10.67 -13.72 -2.95
CA LYS A 170 9.87 -13.25 -1.81
C LYS A 170 8.55 -12.60 -2.22
N VAL A 171 8.35 -12.34 -3.50
CA VAL A 171 7.13 -11.67 -4.00
C VAL A 171 5.87 -12.53 -3.79
N PRO A 172 5.86 -13.85 -4.07
CA PRO A 172 4.68 -14.68 -3.85
C PRO A 172 4.27 -14.78 -2.37
N CYS A 173 2.96 -14.70 -2.09
CA CYS A 173 2.43 -14.96 -0.76
C CYS A 173 2.32 -16.48 -0.52
N VAL A 174 3.13 -17.01 0.39
CA VAL A 174 3.16 -18.45 0.71
C VAL A 174 2.36 -18.80 1.96
N SER A 175 2.11 -17.83 2.82
CA SER A 175 1.34 -17.97 4.06
C SER A 175 -0.17 -17.98 3.76
N THR A 176 -0.87 -19.05 4.14
CA THR A 176 -2.29 -19.23 3.85
C THR A 176 -3.14 -19.41 5.11
N TRP A 177 -4.36 -18.86 5.12
CA TRP A 177 -5.26 -18.91 6.29
C TRP A 177 -5.76 -20.32 6.65
N ASN A 178 -5.91 -21.20 5.66
CA ASN A 178 -6.42 -22.56 5.85
C ASN A 178 -5.99 -23.51 4.71
N GLY A 179 -6.22 -24.82 4.91
CA GLY A 179 -5.86 -25.86 3.95
C GLY A 179 -6.45 -25.68 2.54
N LYS A 180 -7.70 -25.20 2.43
CA LYS A 180 -8.32 -24.93 1.12
C LYS A 180 -7.59 -23.84 0.35
N ARG A 181 -7.16 -22.77 1.04
CA ARG A 181 -6.33 -21.72 0.43
C ARG A 181 -4.94 -22.25 0.06
N ALA A 182 -4.34 -23.10 0.89
CA ALA A 182 -3.07 -23.75 0.59
C ALA A 182 -3.12 -24.62 -0.68
N GLU A 183 -4.18 -25.40 -0.86
CA GLU A 183 -4.40 -26.20 -2.07
C GLU A 183 -4.55 -25.31 -3.32
N ALA A 184 -5.33 -24.23 -3.21
CA ALA A 184 -5.53 -23.30 -4.32
C ALA A 184 -4.21 -22.60 -4.74
N VAL A 185 -3.40 -22.16 -3.78
CA VAL A 185 -2.09 -21.53 -4.07
C VAL A 185 -1.12 -22.55 -4.70
N LYS A 186 -1.08 -23.79 -4.21
CA LYS A 186 -0.21 -24.85 -4.76
C LYS A 186 -0.59 -25.27 -6.19
N ALA A 187 -1.88 -25.18 -6.53
CA ALA A 187 -2.38 -25.53 -7.85
C ALA A 187 -2.06 -24.48 -8.93
N GLN A 188 -1.55 -23.29 -8.53
CA GLN A 188 -1.24 -22.23 -9.48
C GLN A 188 0.13 -22.46 -10.14
N PRO A 189 0.24 -22.31 -11.47
CA PRO A 189 1.54 -22.26 -12.13
C PRO A 189 2.37 -21.07 -11.62
N THR A 190 3.67 -21.27 -11.52
CA THR A 190 4.61 -20.25 -11.03
C THR A 190 4.58 -19.06 -11.97
N VAL A 191 4.20 -17.88 -11.46
CA VAL A 191 4.30 -16.63 -12.21
C VAL A 191 5.78 -16.27 -12.30
N ALA A 192 6.39 -16.50 -13.47
CA ALA A 192 7.75 -16.09 -13.73
C ALA A 192 7.78 -14.58 -14.02
N ALA A 193 8.80 -13.88 -13.52
CA ALA A 193 9.06 -12.51 -13.94
C ALA A 193 9.39 -12.46 -15.43
N ALA A 194 8.71 -11.59 -16.17
CA ALA A 194 9.15 -11.24 -17.52
C ALA A 194 10.41 -10.35 -17.42
N PRO A 195 11.29 -10.32 -18.44
CA PRO A 195 12.38 -9.35 -18.47
C PRO A 195 11.79 -7.94 -18.38
N ALA A 196 12.26 -7.15 -17.40
CA ALA A 196 11.74 -5.81 -17.14
C ALA A 196 11.76 -4.95 -18.41
N ALA A 197 10.59 -4.47 -18.84
CA ALA A 197 10.52 -3.46 -19.88
C ALA A 197 11.10 -2.15 -19.34
N PRO A 198 11.93 -1.42 -20.10
CA PRO A 198 12.46 -0.15 -19.63
C PRO A 198 11.30 0.80 -19.32
N VAL A 199 11.26 1.30 -18.08
CA VAL A 199 10.30 2.33 -17.66
C VAL A 199 10.44 3.50 -18.62
N ARG A 200 9.48 3.66 -19.53
CA ARG A 200 9.45 4.80 -20.44
C ARG A 200 9.15 6.04 -19.61
N ALA A 201 10.19 6.75 -19.19
CA ALA A 201 10.06 8.12 -18.72
C ALA A 201 9.43 8.91 -19.87
N ARG A 202 8.15 9.27 -19.75
CA ARG A 202 7.59 10.29 -20.63
C ARG A 202 8.34 11.58 -20.32
N SER A 203 9.22 11.97 -21.23
CA SER A 203 9.81 13.30 -21.28
C SER A 203 8.68 14.33 -21.27
N ALA A 204 8.74 15.26 -20.31
CA ALA A 204 7.96 16.49 -20.31
C ALA A 204 8.35 17.37 -21.52
#